data_AF-A0AAU2AJX4-F1
#
_entry.id   AF-A0AAU2AJX4-F1
#
_cell.length_a   1.000
_cell.length_b   1.000
_cell.length_c   1.000
_cell.angle_alpha   90.00
_cell.angle_beta   90.00
_cell.angle_gamma   90.00
#
_symmetry.space_group_name_H-M   'P 1'
#
loop_
_entity.id
_entity.type
_entity.pdbx_description
1 polymer ?
#
loop_
_entity_poly.entity_id
_entity_poly.type
_entity_poly.pdbx_seq_one_letter_code
_entity_poly.pdbx_strand_id
1 'polypeptide(L)'
;MSVLLTTARAKAFGALAATALLVAVGGGAGASASAAGTAPAPKPSGAAAKAAKAAKAAVSGSVRIAYAYSPDDDIRFTFDVEAAPFTRPLPGLPQGLPTDARGTVRISHHVAALNHTVTSEAAVDCLVTGDRTASFTAVITRADPEVADTVGQRRGFSVLDGTSPRHPDRVGFSWGVANLDTDPAGGPAEGKAGTCMAPAPFAPVISGGLTVRPAELAPLPATQGVER
;
A
#
# COMPACT_ATOMS: atom_id res chain seq x y z
N MET A 1 11.37 -15.82 -24.52
CA MET A 1 11.97 -15.01 -25.60
C MET A 1 13.39 -14.68 -25.19
N SER A 2 14.37 -15.25 -25.88
CA SER A 2 15.80 -15.12 -25.56
C SER A 2 16.35 -13.81 -26.12
N VAL A 3 17.05 -13.04 -25.29
CA VAL A 3 17.78 -11.84 -25.72
C VAL A 3 19.25 -12.02 -25.32
N LEU A 4 20.11 -12.18 -26.33
CA LEU A 4 21.57 -12.09 -26.21
C LEU A 4 21.94 -10.63 -26.00
N LEU A 5 22.64 -10.28 -24.91
CA LEU A 5 23.31 -8.98 -24.81
C LEU A 5 24.77 -9.09 -24.37
N THR A 6 25.55 -8.26 -25.04
CA THR A 6 27.00 -8.14 -25.12
C THR A 6 27.60 -7.60 -23.82
N THR A 7 28.72 -8.18 -23.41
CA THR A 7 29.46 -7.85 -22.17
C THR A 7 30.15 -6.48 -22.22
N ALA A 8 30.00 -5.67 -21.18
CA ALA A 8 30.88 -4.54 -20.88
C ALA A 8 31.38 -4.60 -19.42
N ARG A 9 32.67 -4.29 -19.25
CA ARG A 9 33.51 -4.57 -18.07
C ARG A 9 33.26 -3.62 -16.90
N ALA A 10 33.21 -4.19 -15.69
CA ALA A 10 33.14 -3.48 -14.42
C ALA A 10 34.45 -2.77 -14.02
N LYS A 11 34.34 -1.68 -13.26
CA LYS A 11 35.41 -1.18 -12.39
C LYS A 11 34.85 -0.93 -10.99
N ALA A 12 35.51 -1.53 -10.01
CA ALA A 12 35.21 -1.46 -8.59
C ALA A 12 36.02 -0.35 -7.91
N PHE A 13 35.39 0.37 -6.98
CA PHE A 13 35.96 1.12 -5.86
C PHE A 13 34.83 1.12 -4.81
N GLY A 14 34.98 0.85 -3.52
CA GLY A 14 36.09 0.94 -2.57
C GLY A 14 35.43 1.39 -1.27
N ALA A 15 35.40 0.52 -0.26
CA ALA A 15 34.68 0.75 0.99
C ALA A 15 35.36 1.80 1.88
N LEU A 16 34.57 2.54 2.68
CA LEU A 16 35.02 3.15 3.92
C LEU A 16 33.84 3.25 4.92
N ALA A 17 34.06 2.65 6.08
CA ALA A 17 33.22 2.71 7.26
C ALA A 17 33.53 3.97 8.08
N ALA A 18 32.53 4.52 8.77
CA ALA A 18 32.75 5.32 9.97
C ALA A 18 31.54 5.26 10.90
N THR A 19 31.81 4.80 12.11
CA THR A 19 30.92 4.69 13.28
C THR A 19 30.83 6.03 14.01
N ALA A 20 29.67 6.40 14.53
CA ALA A 20 29.59 7.28 15.71
C ALA A 20 28.32 7.02 16.52
N LEU A 21 28.55 6.69 17.79
CA LEU A 21 27.63 6.42 18.88
C LEU A 21 27.38 7.72 19.64
N LEU A 22 26.14 8.07 20.01
CA LEU A 22 25.87 9.00 21.11
C LEU A 22 24.61 8.59 21.88
N VAL A 23 24.80 8.48 23.19
CA VAL A 23 23.89 8.06 24.26
C VAL A 23 23.14 9.28 24.79
N ALA A 24 21.85 9.16 25.10
CA ALA A 24 21.13 10.12 25.93
C ALA A 24 20.32 9.37 27.00
N VAL A 25 20.69 9.61 28.26
CA VAL A 25 20.02 9.14 29.47
C VAL A 25 19.25 10.33 30.05
N GLY A 26 17.98 10.16 30.37
CA GLY A 26 17.16 11.19 31.03
C GLY A 26 16.02 10.54 31.80
N GLY A 27 16.26 10.30 33.09
CA GLY A 27 15.27 9.77 34.03
C GLY A 27 14.38 10.86 34.60
N GLY A 28 13.14 10.48 34.92
CA GLY A 28 12.19 11.31 35.65
C GLY A 28 11.08 10.44 36.22
N ALA A 29 11.29 9.93 37.43
CA ALA A 29 10.27 9.26 38.23
C ALA A 29 9.98 10.13 39.46
N GLY A 30 8.75 10.65 39.55
CA GLY A 30 8.21 11.34 40.71
C GLY A 30 6.84 10.75 41.05
N ALA A 31 6.71 10.26 42.28
CA ALA A 31 5.55 9.53 42.78
C ALA A 31 4.49 10.44 43.44
N SER A 32 3.24 10.01 43.30
CA SER A 32 2.13 9.94 44.27
C SER A 32 1.82 11.10 45.23
N ALA A 33 0.56 11.58 45.18
CA ALA A 33 -0.27 11.85 46.36
C ALA A 33 -1.77 11.81 46.04
N SER A 34 -2.54 11.26 46.98
CA SER A 34 -3.94 10.86 46.87
C SER A 34 -4.95 11.89 47.38
N ALA A 35 -6.20 11.72 46.90
CA ALA A 35 -7.49 11.90 47.58
C ALA A 35 -8.03 13.31 47.91
N ALA A 36 -9.20 13.63 47.33
CA ALA A 36 -10.42 14.01 48.07
C ALA A 36 -11.61 14.09 47.11
N GLY A 37 -12.76 13.58 47.56
CA GLY A 37 -13.96 13.40 46.75
C GLY A 37 -14.71 14.68 46.40
N THR A 38 -15.34 14.65 45.24
CA THR A 38 -16.45 15.53 44.87
C THR A 38 -17.38 14.71 43.97
N ALA A 39 -18.65 14.59 44.34
CA ALA A 39 -19.63 13.82 43.58
C ALA A 39 -19.78 14.40 42.16
N PRO A 40 -19.66 13.60 41.08
CA PRO A 40 -19.93 14.10 39.75
C PRO A 40 -21.45 14.23 39.55
N ALA A 41 -21.88 15.45 39.22
CA ALA A 41 -23.17 15.71 38.60
C ALA A 41 -23.44 14.74 37.42
N PRO A 42 -24.71 14.38 37.13
CA PRO A 42 -25.03 13.50 36.03
C PRO A 42 -24.47 14.07 34.73
N LYS A 43 -23.49 13.37 34.14
CA LYS A 43 -22.98 13.69 32.81
C LYS A 43 -24.14 13.58 31.82
N PRO A 44 -24.40 14.60 30.99
CA PRO A 44 -25.22 14.39 29.80
C PRO A 44 -24.58 13.26 29.00
N SER A 45 -25.37 12.28 28.58
CA SER A 45 -24.89 11.12 27.82
C SER A 45 -24.10 11.63 26.61
N GLY A 46 -22.78 11.47 26.67
CA GLY A 46 -21.81 11.94 25.67
C GLY A 46 -21.85 11.17 24.36
N ALA A 47 -23.02 10.68 23.94
CA ALA A 47 -23.23 10.13 22.61
C ALA A 47 -22.99 11.19 21.51
N ALA A 48 -23.00 12.48 21.86
CA ALA A 48 -22.82 13.59 20.92
C ALA A 48 -21.43 14.26 20.94
N ALA A 49 -20.46 13.77 21.75
CA ALA A 49 -19.14 14.42 21.91
C ALA A 49 -17.93 13.55 21.51
N LYS A 50 -18.16 12.42 20.83
CA LYS A 50 -17.11 11.59 20.22
C LYS A 50 -17.46 11.14 18.81
N ALA A 51 -17.90 12.07 17.96
CA ALA A 51 -17.52 11.99 16.55
C ALA A 51 -16.05 12.44 16.46
N ALA A 52 -15.13 11.68 17.06
CA ALA A 52 -13.75 11.72 16.58
C ALA A 52 -13.88 11.45 15.08
N LYS A 53 -13.41 12.37 14.21
CA LYS A 53 -13.39 12.15 12.76
C LYS A 53 -13.02 10.68 12.54
N ALA A 54 -13.96 9.89 12.03
CA ALA A 54 -13.74 8.46 11.88
C ALA A 54 -12.41 8.27 11.16
N ALA A 55 -11.50 7.50 11.75
CA ALA A 55 -10.18 7.34 11.20
C ALA A 55 -10.31 6.79 9.78
N LYS A 56 -9.65 7.44 8.82
CA LYS A 56 -9.75 7.05 7.41
C LYS A 56 -9.10 5.69 7.18
N ALA A 57 -9.65 4.89 6.28
CA ALA A 57 -8.99 3.67 5.83
C ALA A 57 -7.57 3.98 5.34
N ALA A 58 -6.60 3.15 5.72
CA ALA A 58 -5.21 3.34 5.34
C ALA A 58 -4.44 2.02 5.27
N VAL A 59 -3.42 2.00 4.42
CA VAL A 59 -2.42 0.93 4.35
C VAL A 59 -1.05 1.56 4.42
N SER A 60 -0.20 1.09 5.31
CA SER A 60 1.18 1.55 5.39
C SER A 60 2.14 0.40 5.66
N GLY A 61 3.41 0.60 5.28
CA GLY A 61 4.48 -0.33 5.61
C GLY A 61 5.47 -0.53 4.48
N SER A 62 6.60 -1.16 4.81
CA SER A 62 7.62 -1.57 3.86
C SER A 62 7.94 -3.04 4.10
N VAL A 63 7.93 -3.83 3.04
CA VAL A 63 8.08 -5.28 3.12
C VAL A 63 8.96 -5.84 2.03
N ARG A 64 9.64 -6.94 2.36
CA ARG A 64 10.21 -7.89 1.40
C ARG A 64 9.33 -9.13 1.37
N ILE A 65 8.99 -9.60 0.18
CA ILE A 65 8.17 -10.81 0.00
C ILE A 65 9.02 -12.00 -0.43
N ALA A 66 8.50 -13.21 -0.23
CA ALA A 66 8.91 -14.39 -0.98
C ALA A 66 7.91 -14.62 -2.13
N TYR A 67 8.43 -14.82 -3.33
CA TYR A 67 7.62 -15.04 -4.54
C TYR A 67 8.04 -16.33 -5.22
N ALA A 68 7.11 -17.29 -5.33
CA ALA A 68 7.43 -18.66 -5.75
C ALA A 68 8.02 -18.75 -7.16
N TYR A 69 7.67 -17.84 -8.06
CA TYR A 69 8.15 -17.84 -9.44
C TYR A 69 9.47 -17.08 -9.64
N SER A 70 9.95 -16.40 -8.61
CA SER A 70 11.26 -15.72 -8.57
C SER A 70 11.90 -15.92 -7.19
N PRO A 71 12.26 -17.16 -6.82
CA PRO A 71 12.65 -17.50 -5.45
C PRO A 71 13.95 -16.84 -5.00
N ASP A 72 14.84 -16.50 -5.94
CA ASP A 72 16.15 -15.92 -5.67
C ASP A 72 16.14 -14.38 -5.67
N ASP A 73 15.04 -13.76 -6.12
CA ASP A 73 14.95 -12.30 -6.26
C ASP A 73 14.68 -11.60 -4.92
N ASP A 74 15.11 -10.34 -4.79
CA ASP A 74 14.70 -9.45 -3.69
C ASP A 74 13.62 -8.50 -4.18
N ILE A 75 12.37 -8.80 -3.81
CA ILE A 75 11.19 -8.02 -4.21
C ILE A 75 10.65 -7.28 -2.99
N ARG A 76 10.57 -5.95 -3.11
CA ARG A 76 10.13 -5.07 -2.04
C ARG A 76 9.00 -4.17 -2.47
N PHE A 77 8.08 -3.98 -1.54
CA PHE A 77 7.00 -3.00 -1.66
C PHE A 77 7.07 -2.01 -0.51
N THR A 78 6.72 -0.77 -0.79
CA THR A 78 6.43 0.23 0.23
C THR A 78 5.10 0.88 -0.09
N PHE A 79 4.22 0.90 0.90
CA PHE A 79 2.87 1.42 0.79
C PHE A 79 2.71 2.61 1.73
N ASP A 80 2.14 3.68 1.19
CA ASP A 80 1.62 4.81 1.95
C ASP A 80 0.30 5.18 1.29
N VAL A 81 -0.80 4.67 1.84
CA VAL A 81 -2.12 4.71 1.20
C VAL A 81 -3.15 5.22 2.19
N GLU A 82 -3.96 6.20 1.77
CA GLU A 82 -5.02 6.76 2.59
C GLU A 82 -6.29 6.99 1.76
N ALA A 83 -7.44 6.65 2.33
CA ALA A 83 -8.72 7.00 1.74
C ALA A 83 -8.89 8.52 1.59
N ALA A 84 -9.42 8.93 0.45
CA ALA A 84 -9.79 10.30 0.14
C ALA A 84 -11.15 10.30 -0.56
N PRO A 85 -12.23 9.88 0.12
CA PRO A 85 -13.54 9.71 -0.49
C PRO A 85 -14.03 10.99 -1.15
N PHE A 86 -14.62 10.86 -2.33
CA PHE A 86 -15.23 11.96 -3.08
C PHE A 86 -14.26 13.11 -3.40
N THR A 87 -13.03 12.78 -3.79
CA THR A 87 -12.00 13.78 -4.12
C THR A 87 -11.60 13.78 -5.59
N ARG A 88 -12.04 12.78 -6.37
CA ARG A 88 -11.52 12.57 -7.72
C ARG A 88 -12.67 12.43 -8.72
N PRO A 89 -13.08 13.54 -9.35
CA PRO A 89 -14.18 13.54 -10.32
C PRO A 89 -13.93 12.55 -11.47
N LEU A 90 -14.98 11.84 -11.88
CA LEU A 90 -15.00 10.98 -13.06
C LEU A 90 -16.14 11.41 -14.00
N PRO A 91 -16.09 11.09 -15.30
CA PRO A 91 -17.22 11.29 -16.20
C PRO A 91 -18.50 10.62 -15.64
N GLY A 92 -19.56 11.41 -15.43
CA GLY A 92 -20.80 10.96 -14.81
C GLY A 92 -20.80 10.91 -13.27
N LEU A 93 -19.66 11.14 -12.62
CA LEU A 93 -19.50 11.17 -11.16
C LEU A 93 -18.66 12.40 -10.74
N PRO A 94 -19.24 13.61 -10.77
CA PRO A 94 -18.50 14.86 -10.58
C PRO A 94 -17.94 15.03 -9.16
N GLN A 95 -18.49 14.28 -8.19
CA GLN A 95 -18.01 14.28 -6.81
C GLN A 95 -16.97 13.16 -6.56
N GLY A 96 -16.69 12.29 -7.53
CA GLY A 96 -15.82 11.12 -7.34
C GLY A 96 -16.52 9.94 -6.66
N LEU A 97 -15.73 9.05 -6.07
CA LEU A 97 -16.18 7.77 -5.52
C LEU A 97 -15.95 7.69 -3.99
N PRO A 98 -16.79 6.92 -3.25
CA PRO A 98 -16.54 6.67 -1.83
C PRO A 98 -15.21 5.93 -1.57
N THR A 99 -14.68 5.26 -2.60
CA THR A 99 -13.44 4.49 -2.56
C THR A 99 -12.23 5.26 -3.08
N ASP A 100 -12.39 6.54 -3.44
CA ASP A 100 -11.27 7.38 -3.85
C ASP A 100 -10.18 7.37 -2.78
N ALA A 101 -8.93 7.31 -3.22
CA ALA A 101 -7.77 7.26 -2.36
C ALA A 101 -6.61 8.03 -2.96
N ARG A 102 -5.58 8.24 -2.13
CA ARG A 102 -4.34 8.91 -2.50
C ARG A 102 -3.17 8.23 -1.81
N GLY A 103 -1.98 8.56 -2.27
CA GLY A 103 -0.74 8.06 -1.69
C GLY A 103 0.17 7.46 -2.76
N THR A 104 1.14 6.68 -2.30
CA THR A 104 2.18 6.12 -3.17
C THR A 104 2.42 4.64 -2.90
N VAL A 105 2.76 3.94 -3.97
CA VAL A 105 3.37 2.61 -3.94
C VAL A 105 4.77 2.74 -4.52
N ARG A 106 5.77 2.21 -3.84
CA ARG A 106 7.11 2.02 -4.41
C ARG A 106 7.39 0.54 -4.54
N ILE A 107 7.94 0.15 -5.68
CA ILE A 107 8.29 -1.22 -6.01
C ILE A 107 9.79 -1.24 -6.30
N SER A 108 10.51 -2.17 -5.69
CA SER A 108 11.90 -2.46 -6.03
C SER A 108 12.03 -3.96 -6.25
N HIS A 109 12.62 -4.33 -7.38
CA HIS A 109 12.83 -5.72 -7.76
C HIS A 109 14.29 -5.89 -8.17
N HIS A 110 15.06 -6.53 -7.29
CA HIS A 110 16.39 -7.02 -7.63
C HIS A 110 16.27 -8.41 -8.25
N VAL A 111 16.64 -8.51 -9.53
CA VAL A 111 16.67 -9.76 -10.29
C VAL A 111 18.02 -10.41 -10.08
N ALA A 112 18.08 -11.50 -9.31
CA ALA A 112 19.35 -12.11 -8.91
C ALA A 112 20.14 -12.62 -10.12
N ALA A 113 19.46 -13.23 -11.09
CA ALA A 113 20.06 -13.75 -12.31
C ALA A 113 20.76 -12.67 -13.17
N LEU A 114 20.31 -11.41 -13.07
CA LEU A 114 20.86 -10.27 -13.80
C LEU A 114 21.75 -9.39 -12.92
N ASN A 115 21.77 -9.64 -11.60
CA ASN A 115 22.39 -8.79 -10.60
C ASN A 115 22.03 -7.30 -10.80
N HIS A 116 20.75 -7.03 -11.03
CA HIS A 116 20.26 -5.72 -11.39
C HIS A 116 18.97 -5.40 -10.66
N THR A 117 18.79 -4.15 -10.27
CA THR A 117 17.61 -3.69 -9.54
C THR A 117 16.86 -2.68 -10.40
N VAL A 118 15.59 -2.95 -10.63
CA VAL A 118 14.64 -1.99 -11.22
C VAL A 118 13.68 -1.48 -10.17
N THR A 119 13.23 -0.25 -10.34
CA THR A 119 12.30 0.44 -9.44
C THR A 119 11.17 1.11 -10.20
N SER A 120 10.05 1.28 -9.50
CA SER A 120 8.93 2.08 -9.98
C SER A 120 8.17 2.73 -8.83
N GLU A 121 7.51 3.85 -9.13
CA GLU A 121 6.58 4.54 -8.24
C GLU A 121 5.21 4.62 -8.90
N ALA A 122 4.16 4.41 -8.11
CA ALA A 122 2.78 4.52 -8.55
C ALA A 122 1.96 5.41 -7.61
N ALA A 123 1.04 6.19 -8.19
CA ALA A 123 0.08 7.01 -7.46
C ALA A 123 -1.21 6.23 -7.21
N VAL A 124 -1.63 6.13 -5.95
CA VAL A 124 -2.87 5.42 -5.59
C VAL A 124 -4.09 6.19 -6.08
N ASP A 125 -5.09 5.46 -6.59
CA ASP A 125 -6.34 6.05 -7.06
C ASP A 125 -7.62 5.42 -6.48
N CYS A 126 -7.53 4.28 -5.78
CA CYS A 126 -8.63 3.70 -5.02
C CYS A 126 -8.11 2.94 -3.79
N LEU A 127 -8.89 2.88 -2.70
CA LEU A 127 -8.72 1.97 -1.57
C LEU A 127 -10.06 1.42 -1.09
N VAL A 128 -10.10 0.11 -0.81
CA VAL A 128 -11.17 -0.58 -0.07
C VAL A 128 -10.52 -1.45 1.01
N THR A 129 -11.05 -1.41 2.23
CA THR A 129 -10.58 -2.24 3.35
C THR A 129 -11.67 -3.18 3.83
N GLY A 130 -11.27 -4.35 4.32
CA GLY A 130 -12.12 -5.29 5.05
C GLY A 130 -11.34 -5.90 6.21
N ASP A 131 -11.66 -5.50 7.43
CA ASP A 131 -10.92 -5.87 8.65
C ASP A 131 -9.40 -5.71 8.49
N ARG A 132 -8.63 -6.80 8.45
CA ARG A 132 -7.16 -6.79 8.32
C ARG A 132 -6.66 -6.90 6.87
N THR A 133 -7.57 -6.77 5.91
CA THR A 133 -7.27 -6.84 4.48
C THR A 133 -7.58 -5.54 3.77
N ALA A 134 -6.87 -5.27 2.68
CA ALA A 134 -7.21 -4.18 1.78
C ALA A 134 -6.99 -4.57 0.31
N SER A 135 -7.78 -3.97 -0.57
CA SER A 135 -7.60 -3.98 -2.02
C SER A 135 -7.51 -2.54 -2.50
N PHE A 136 -6.50 -2.22 -3.31
CA PHE A 136 -6.31 -0.87 -3.84
C PHE A 136 -5.67 -0.94 -5.22
N THR A 137 -5.78 0.16 -5.96
CA THR A 137 -5.14 0.33 -7.26
C THR A 137 -4.24 1.55 -7.26
N ALA A 138 -3.17 1.47 -8.04
CA ALA A 138 -2.28 2.59 -8.28
C ALA A 138 -1.86 2.64 -9.75
N VAL A 139 -1.65 3.85 -10.28
CA VAL A 139 -1.16 4.07 -11.64
C VAL A 139 0.33 4.37 -11.57
N ILE A 140 1.15 3.63 -12.31
CA ILE A 140 2.60 3.84 -12.33
C ILE A 140 2.89 5.22 -12.94
N THR A 141 3.60 6.06 -12.19
CA THR A 141 3.95 7.43 -12.59
C THR A 141 5.42 7.59 -12.94
N ARG A 142 6.28 6.72 -12.41
CA ARG A 142 7.72 6.68 -12.70
C ARG A 142 8.22 5.25 -12.70
N ALA A 143 9.18 4.94 -13.56
CA ALA A 143 9.83 3.65 -13.61
C ALA A 143 11.24 3.81 -14.20
N ASP A 144 12.15 2.91 -13.84
CA ASP A 144 13.48 2.84 -14.46
C ASP A 144 13.38 2.50 -15.96
N PRO A 145 14.40 2.82 -16.78
CA PRO A 145 14.35 2.65 -18.24
C PRO A 145 13.94 1.25 -18.71
N GLU A 146 14.36 0.21 -17.99
CA GLU A 146 14.11 -1.21 -18.27
C GLU A 146 12.63 -1.58 -18.16
N VAL A 147 11.84 -0.80 -17.43
CA VAL A 147 10.41 -1.01 -17.16
C VAL A 147 9.58 0.24 -17.47
N ALA A 148 10.10 1.13 -18.32
CA ALA A 148 9.48 2.41 -18.65
C ALA A 148 8.13 2.27 -19.38
N ASP A 149 7.91 1.15 -20.07
CA ASP A 149 6.65 0.81 -20.73
C ASP A 149 5.49 0.58 -19.75
N THR A 150 5.79 0.41 -18.46
CA THR A 150 4.79 0.29 -17.41
C THR A 150 4.20 1.62 -16.95
N VAL A 151 4.80 2.75 -17.30
CA VAL A 151 4.28 4.09 -16.94
C VAL A 151 2.89 4.30 -17.54
N GLY A 152 1.96 4.79 -16.71
CA GLY A 152 0.55 4.97 -17.06
C GLY A 152 -0.31 3.70 -16.88
N GLN A 153 0.30 2.54 -16.64
CA GLN A 153 -0.47 1.32 -16.37
C GLN A 153 -1.02 1.33 -14.94
N ARG A 154 -2.30 0.92 -14.81
CA ARG A 154 -2.92 0.69 -13.49
C ARG A 154 -2.60 -0.71 -13.02
N ARG A 155 -2.14 -0.80 -11.78
CA ARG A 155 -1.79 -2.02 -11.08
C ARG A 155 -2.71 -2.22 -9.88
N GLY A 156 -3.21 -3.45 -9.72
CA GLY A 156 -3.97 -3.87 -8.54
C GLY A 156 -3.04 -4.45 -7.47
N PHE A 157 -3.28 -4.05 -6.22
CA PHE A 157 -2.59 -4.53 -5.04
C PHE A 157 -3.59 -4.96 -3.98
N SER A 158 -3.26 -6.02 -3.25
CA SER A 158 -3.97 -6.38 -2.05
C SER A 158 -2.99 -6.66 -0.92
N VAL A 159 -3.41 -6.41 0.31
CA VAL A 159 -2.60 -6.69 1.49
C VAL A 159 -3.41 -7.45 2.53
N LEU A 160 -2.74 -8.30 3.27
CA LEU A 160 -3.19 -8.85 4.54
C LEU A 160 -2.19 -8.40 5.60
N ASP A 161 -2.68 -7.67 6.60
CA ASP A 161 -1.99 -7.45 7.87
C ASP A 161 -2.13 -8.75 8.68
N GLY A 162 -1.03 -9.45 8.94
CA GLY A 162 -0.96 -10.80 9.48
C GLY A 162 -0.88 -10.84 11.00
N THR A 163 -1.44 -11.86 11.66
CA THR A 163 -1.53 -11.88 13.15
C THR A 163 -0.28 -12.42 13.82
N SER A 164 0.55 -13.18 13.11
CA SER A 164 1.65 -13.95 13.71
C SER A 164 2.61 -14.45 12.64
N PRO A 165 3.80 -14.97 13.01
CA PRO A 165 4.70 -15.60 12.04
C PRO A 165 4.09 -16.79 11.26
N ARG A 166 3.08 -17.49 11.82
CA ARG A 166 2.35 -18.56 11.12
C ARG A 166 1.28 -18.05 10.16
N HIS A 167 0.84 -16.82 10.38
CA HIS A 167 -0.11 -16.10 9.53
C HIS A 167 0.50 -14.74 9.19
N PRO A 168 1.62 -14.73 8.43
CA PRO A 168 2.38 -13.52 8.18
C PRO A 168 1.57 -12.56 7.32
N ASP A 169 2.03 -11.32 7.26
CA ASP A 169 1.55 -10.36 6.29
C ASP A 169 1.68 -10.94 4.88
N ARG A 170 0.78 -10.52 3.99
CA ARG A 170 0.81 -10.94 2.58
C ARG A 170 0.57 -9.78 1.65
N VAL A 171 1.13 -9.88 0.45
CA VAL A 171 0.89 -8.95 -0.65
C VAL A 171 0.35 -9.74 -1.85
N GLY A 172 -0.68 -9.21 -2.48
CA GLY A 172 -1.11 -9.60 -3.81
C GLY A 172 -0.83 -8.48 -4.79
N PHE A 173 -0.42 -8.82 -6.01
CA PHE A 173 -0.14 -7.86 -7.07
C PHE A 173 -0.60 -8.43 -8.41
N SER A 174 -1.28 -7.59 -9.20
CA SER A 174 -2.04 -8.03 -10.39
C SER A 174 -1.24 -8.80 -11.45
N TRP A 175 0.06 -8.53 -11.60
CA TRP A 175 0.91 -9.21 -12.59
C TRP A 175 1.62 -10.46 -12.05
N GLY A 176 1.38 -10.82 -10.78
CA GLY A 176 2.12 -11.87 -10.08
C GLY A 176 1.52 -13.28 -10.09
N VAL A 177 0.39 -13.50 -10.75
CA VAL A 177 -0.22 -14.84 -10.79
C VAL A 177 -0.77 -15.13 -12.18
N ALA A 178 -1.92 -14.55 -12.49
CA ALA A 178 -2.55 -14.60 -13.80
C ALA A 178 -3.48 -13.38 -13.86
N ASN A 179 -3.19 -12.50 -14.80
CA ASN A 179 -4.05 -11.37 -15.17
C ASN A 179 -4.00 -11.32 -16.69
N LEU A 180 -4.54 -12.37 -17.30
CA LEU A 180 -4.55 -12.56 -18.74
C LEU A 180 -5.87 -12.06 -19.30
N ASP A 181 -5.77 -11.32 -20.37
CA ASP A 181 -6.88 -10.90 -21.22
C ASP A 181 -6.54 -11.26 -22.67
N THR A 182 -7.43 -10.93 -23.59
CA THR A 182 -7.23 -11.14 -25.02
C THR A 182 -7.09 -9.80 -25.74
N ASP A 183 -6.06 -9.66 -26.56
CA ASP A 183 -5.92 -8.48 -27.42
C ASP A 183 -6.95 -8.50 -28.57
N PRO A 184 -7.11 -7.39 -29.32
CA PRO A 184 -8.04 -7.35 -30.47
C PRO A 184 -7.72 -8.35 -31.59
N ALA A 185 -6.50 -8.91 -31.63
CA ALA A 185 -6.08 -9.92 -32.59
C ALA A 185 -6.27 -11.37 -32.08
N GLY A 186 -6.81 -11.56 -30.87
CA GLY A 186 -7.04 -12.87 -30.27
C GLY A 186 -5.84 -13.44 -29.51
N GLY A 187 -4.77 -12.66 -29.34
CA GLY A 187 -3.55 -13.05 -28.62
C GLY A 187 -3.65 -12.82 -27.11
N PRO A 188 -2.82 -13.50 -26.29
CA PRO A 188 -2.75 -13.25 -24.86
C PRO A 188 -2.17 -11.86 -24.59
N ALA A 189 -2.87 -11.08 -23.77
CA ALA A 189 -2.45 -9.78 -23.29
C ALA A 189 -2.47 -9.73 -21.76
N GLU A 190 -1.70 -8.84 -21.16
CA GLU A 190 -1.91 -8.54 -19.75
C GLU A 190 -3.21 -7.74 -19.59
N GLY A 191 -4.11 -8.24 -18.75
CA GLY A 191 -5.36 -7.58 -18.42
C GLY A 191 -5.14 -6.27 -17.68
N LYS A 192 -6.06 -5.33 -17.85
CA LYS A 192 -6.04 -4.09 -17.07
C LYS A 192 -6.69 -4.35 -15.71
N ALA A 193 -6.03 -3.97 -14.62
CA ALA A 193 -6.69 -3.92 -13.33
C ALA A 193 -7.81 -2.87 -13.35
N GLY A 194 -9.05 -3.31 -13.15
CA GLY A 194 -10.17 -2.41 -12.87
C GLY A 194 -9.94 -1.65 -11.57
N THR A 195 -10.55 -0.47 -11.42
CA THR A 195 -10.44 0.33 -10.20
C THR A 195 -10.82 -0.50 -8.97
N CYS A 196 -9.98 -0.46 -7.92
CA CYS A 196 -10.12 -1.25 -6.69
C CYS A 196 -10.02 -2.78 -6.84
N MET A 197 -9.71 -3.31 -8.03
CA MET A 197 -9.60 -4.75 -8.26
C MET A 197 -8.15 -5.22 -8.11
N ALA A 198 -7.95 -6.27 -7.33
CA ALA A 198 -6.67 -6.93 -7.13
C ALA A 198 -6.86 -8.43 -6.85
N PRO A 199 -5.86 -9.28 -7.14
CA PRO A 199 -5.89 -10.69 -6.72
C PRO A 199 -5.86 -10.81 -5.19
N ALA A 200 -6.15 -11.99 -4.65
CA ALA A 200 -6.01 -12.24 -3.21
C ALA A 200 -4.55 -12.03 -2.73
N PRO A 201 -4.31 -11.64 -1.47
CA PRO A 201 -2.95 -11.53 -0.93
C PRO A 201 -2.26 -12.91 -0.87
N PHE A 202 -1.36 -13.19 -1.82
CA PHE A 202 -0.80 -14.53 -1.97
C PHE A 202 0.67 -14.62 -1.52
N ALA A 203 1.48 -13.60 -1.77
CA ALA A 203 2.92 -13.63 -1.49
C ALA A 203 3.19 -13.35 0.00
N PRO A 204 3.77 -14.29 0.76
CA PRO A 204 4.09 -14.05 2.16
C PRO A 204 5.22 -13.03 2.30
N VAL A 205 5.07 -12.15 3.27
CA VAL A 205 6.12 -11.23 3.72
C VAL A 205 7.13 -12.01 4.54
N ILE A 206 8.41 -11.81 4.24
CA ILE A 206 9.55 -12.46 4.93
C ILE A 206 10.40 -11.48 5.73
N SER A 207 10.24 -10.18 5.53
CA SER A 207 10.86 -9.13 6.34
C SER A 207 10.10 -7.81 6.20
N GLY A 208 10.11 -6.99 7.24
CA GLY A 208 9.29 -5.78 7.35
C GLY A 208 7.91 -6.06 7.92
N GLY A 209 6.97 -5.14 7.69
CA GLY A 209 5.59 -5.29 8.14
C GLY A 209 4.63 -4.33 7.46
N LEU A 210 3.36 -4.69 7.49
CA LEU A 210 2.21 -3.96 6.98
C LEU A 210 1.27 -3.60 8.13
N THR A 211 0.55 -2.51 7.96
CA THR A 211 -0.57 -2.15 8.82
C THR A 211 -1.75 -1.79 7.96
N VAL A 212 -2.88 -2.46 8.21
CA VAL A 212 -4.17 -2.09 7.63
C VAL A 212 -5.00 -1.42 8.72
N ARG A 213 -5.36 -0.15 8.51
CA ARG A 213 -6.37 0.52 9.32
C ARG A 213 -7.70 0.44 8.58
N PRO A 214 -8.63 -0.45 8.97
CA PRO A 214 -9.93 -0.53 8.31
C PRO A 214 -10.79 0.69 8.62
N ALA A 215 -11.64 1.04 7.66
CA ALA A 215 -12.78 1.90 7.88
C ALA A 215 -13.94 1.48 6.97
N GLU A 216 -15.17 1.74 7.44
CA GLU A 216 -16.36 1.62 6.60
C GLU A 216 -16.31 2.61 5.43
N LEU A 217 -16.98 2.26 4.34
CA LEU A 217 -17.12 3.17 3.20
C LEU A 217 -17.81 4.46 3.63
N ALA A 218 -17.32 5.58 3.12
CA ALA A 218 -17.94 6.87 3.38
C ALA A 218 -19.40 6.87 2.87
N PRO A 219 -20.35 7.40 3.65
CA PRO A 219 -21.73 7.53 3.18
C PRO A 219 -21.76 8.42 1.94
N LEU A 220 -22.71 8.15 1.04
CA LEU A 220 -22.93 9.01 -0.11
C LEU A 220 -23.22 10.45 0.36
N PRO A 221 -22.69 11.47 -0.32
CA PRO A 221 -23.01 12.85 -0.03
C PRO A 221 -24.53 13.02 -0.13
N ALA A 222 -25.13 13.69 0.85
CA ALA A 222 -26.53 14.04 0.77
C ALA A 222 -26.74 14.81 -0.54
N THR A 223 -27.59 14.29 -1.44
CA THR A 223 -28.09 15.07 -2.56
C THR A 223 -28.72 16.32 -1.98
N GLN A 224 -28.07 17.47 -2.16
CA GLN A 224 -28.68 18.75 -1.82
C GLN A 224 -29.93 18.89 -2.70
N GLY A 225 -31.11 18.65 -2.13
CA GLY A 225 -32.42 18.98 -2.69
C GLY A 225 -32.68 18.51 -4.12
N VAL A 226 -33.08 17.24 -4.27
CA VAL A 226 -34.13 16.94 -5.25
C VAL A 226 -35.29 16.43 -4.41
N GLU A 227 -36.20 17.34 -4.07
CA GLU A 227 -37.56 16.97 -3.67
C GLU A 227 -38.09 15.98 -4.71
N ARG A 228 -38.46 14.79 -4.24
CA ARG A 228 -39.31 13.88 -5.02
C ARG A 228 -40.75 14.25 -4.79
#